data_AF-A0A7T0L3J9-F1
#
_entry.id   AF-A0A7T0L3J9-F1
#
_cell.length_a   1.000
_cell.length_b   1.000
_cell.length_c   1.000
_cell.angle_alpha   90.00
_cell.angle_beta   90.00
_cell.angle_gamma   90.00
#
_symmetry.space_group_name_H-M   'P 1'
#
loop_
_entity.id
_entity.type
_entity.pdbx_description
1 polymer ?
#
loop_
_entity_poly.entity_id
_entity_poly.type
_entity_poly.pdbx_seq_one_letter_code
_entity_poly.pdbx_strand_id
1 'polypeptide(L)'
;MTVPVTRKNFIIVNMGPHHPSMHGVLRLIVTLDGEDVIDCEPILGYLHRGMEKISENRTIIQYLPYVTRWDYLATMFTEAITVNAPERLESVQVPKRASYIRVIMLELSRIASHLLWLGPFMADISAQTPFFYILKEREFIYDLFEAATGMRMMHNYFRIGGVAADLPYDWIDKCFDFCNYFLKEVVEYQKLLT
;
A
#
# COMPACT_ATOMS: atom_id res chain seq x y z
N MET A 1 -5.63 11.39 59.44
CA MET A 1 -6.30 11.03 58.18
C MET A 1 -5.23 10.61 57.19
N THR A 2 -4.93 9.32 57.14
CA THR A 2 -4.00 8.73 56.17
C THR A 2 -4.74 8.55 54.86
N VAL A 3 -4.40 9.36 53.86
CA VAL A 3 -4.91 9.19 52.49
C VAL A 3 -4.53 7.78 52.03
N PRO A 4 -5.46 6.95 51.54
CA PRO A 4 -5.11 5.65 51.03
C PRO A 4 -4.27 5.89 49.76
N VAL A 5 -3.03 5.43 49.76
CA VAL A 5 -2.21 5.34 48.56
C VAL A 5 -2.88 4.27 47.70
N THR A 6 -3.76 4.69 46.79
CA THR A 6 -4.30 3.82 45.75
C THR A 6 -3.12 3.29 44.95
N ARG A 7 -2.76 2.02 45.16
CA ARG A 7 -1.83 1.31 44.27
C ARG A 7 -2.47 1.32 42.89
N LYS A 8 -1.97 2.16 41.98
CA LYS A 8 -2.26 2.02 40.56
C LYS A 8 -1.66 0.70 40.10
N ASN A 9 -2.50 -0.32 39.99
CA ASN A 9 -2.09 -1.63 39.48
C ASN A 9 -2.10 -1.54 37.96
N PHE A 10 -0.98 -1.11 37.39
CA PHE A 10 -0.82 -1.12 35.93
C PHE A 10 -0.88 -2.55 35.40
N ILE A 11 -1.67 -2.75 34.35
CA ILE A 11 -1.80 -4.03 33.66
C ILE A 11 -0.91 -3.96 32.42
N ILE A 12 0.02 -4.91 32.29
CA ILE A 12 0.84 -5.04 31.08
C ILE A 12 0.19 -6.09 30.19
N VAL A 13 -0.28 -5.67 29.02
CA VAL A 13 -0.89 -6.54 28.01
C VAL A 13 0.07 -6.68 26.84
N ASN A 14 0.45 -7.92 26.53
CA ASN A 14 1.24 -8.24 25.36
C ASN A 14 0.31 -8.62 24.21
N MET A 15 0.08 -7.67 23.31
CA MET A 15 -0.63 -7.92 22.05
C MET A 15 0.32 -8.58 21.06
N GLY A 16 0.05 -9.86 20.79
CA GLY A 16 0.93 -10.71 19.99
C GLY A 16 1.02 -10.29 18.52
N PRO A 17 2.07 -10.73 17.80
CA PRO A 17 2.38 -10.29 16.44
C PRO A 17 1.32 -10.65 15.38
N HIS A 18 0.51 -11.68 15.62
CA HIS A 18 -0.51 -12.16 14.68
C HIS A 18 -1.95 -11.83 15.12
N HIS A 19 -2.19 -11.66 16.42
CA HIS A 19 -3.51 -11.34 16.97
C HIS A 19 -3.34 -10.40 18.17
N PRO A 20 -3.97 -9.21 18.18
CA PRO A 20 -4.82 -8.60 17.16
C PRO A 20 -3.99 -7.71 16.22
N SER A 21 -3.48 -8.26 15.11
CA SER A 21 -2.91 -7.47 14.02
C SER A 21 -3.50 -7.96 12.71
N MET A 22 -4.65 -7.40 12.30
CA MET A 22 -5.36 -7.85 11.09
C MET A 22 -4.69 -7.39 9.79
N HIS A 23 -3.92 -6.29 9.80
CA HIS A 23 -3.39 -5.65 8.58
C HIS A 23 -1.87 -5.72 8.43
N GLY A 24 -1.20 -6.49 9.29
CA GLY A 24 0.26 -6.61 9.31
C GLY A 24 0.74 -7.47 10.47
N VAL A 25 2.06 -7.50 10.66
CA VAL A 25 2.67 -8.20 11.80
C VAL A 25 3.25 -7.16 12.74
N LEU A 26 2.57 -6.93 13.86
CA LEU A 26 2.95 -5.94 14.86
C LEU A 26 2.73 -6.50 16.25
N ARG A 27 3.75 -6.40 17.10
CA ARG A 27 3.63 -6.73 18.52
C ARG A 27 3.65 -5.44 19.32
N LEU A 28 2.69 -5.29 20.23
CA LEU A 28 2.59 -4.13 21.11
C LEU A 28 2.63 -4.60 22.56
N ILE A 29 3.54 -4.03 23.36
CA ILE A 29 3.50 -4.16 24.81
C ILE A 29 2.81 -2.90 25.33
N VAL A 30 1.58 -3.07 25.81
CA VAL A 30 0.73 -1.96 26.24
C VAL A 30 0.63 -1.95 27.75
N THR A 31 0.91 -0.79 28.36
CA THR A 31 0.70 -0.56 29.80
C THR A 31 -0.61 0.19 30.00
N LEU A 32 -1.55 -0.45 30.69
CA LEU A 32 -2.91 0.04 30.91
C LEU A 32 -3.16 0.42 32.37
N ASP A 33 -3.97 1.44 32.60
CA ASP A 33 -4.63 1.74 33.89
C ASP A 33 -6.14 1.71 33.67
N GLY A 34 -6.72 0.53 33.86
CA GLY A 34 -8.10 0.27 33.45
C GLY A 34 -8.24 0.28 31.92
N GLU A 35 -9.02 1.23 31.39
CA GLU A 35 -9.28 1.41 29.96
C GLU A 35 -8.31 2.40 29.30
N ASP A 36 -7.56 3.17 30.09
CA ASP A 36 -6.62 4.17 29.59
C ASP A 36 -5.27 3.55 29.25
N VAL A 37 -4.77 3.86 28.05
CA VAL A 37 -3.41 3.51 27.61
C VAL A 37 -2.43 4.54 28.15
N ILE A 38 -1.51 4.10 29.02
CA ILE A 38 -0.46 4.96 29.58
C ILE A 38 0.79 4.94 28.72
N ASP A 39 1.19 3.73 28.30
CA ASP A 39 2.39 3.53 27.51
C ASP A 39 2.19 2.39 26.51
N CYS A 40 2.89 2.47 25.38
CA CYS A 40 2.82 1.49 24.32
C CYS A 40 4.19 1.36 23.66
N GLU A 41 4.83 0.21 23.83
CA GLU A 41 6.09 -0.13 23.19
C GLU A 41 5.85 -1.00 21.95
N PRO A 42 6.03 -0.46 20.73
CA PRO A 42 5.91 -1.24 19.51
C PRO A 42 7.18 -2.03 19.22
N ILE A 43 7.06 -3.35 19.14
CA ILE A 43 8.14 -4.26 18.74
C ILE A 43 8.00 -4.56 17.25
N LEU A 44 8.93 -4.00 16.47
CA LEU A 44 9.00 -4.13 15.02
C LEU A 44 10.02 -5.20 14.60
N GLY A 45 10.09 -5.49 13.30
CA GLY A 45 11.15 -6.31 12.70
C GLY A 45 10.77 -7.76 12.36
N TYR A 46 9.56 -8.22 12.70
CA TYR A 46 9.08 -9.54 12.32
C TYR A 46 9.03 -9.78 10.80
N LEU A 47 8.94 -8.71 10.01
CA LEU A 47 8.96 -8.74 8.53
C LEU A 47 10.26 -8.14 7.95
N HIS A 48 11.32 -8.00 8.75
CA HIS A 48 12.61 -7.54 8.23
C HIS A 48 13.23 -8.60 7.31
N ARG A 49 13.44 -8.25 6.04
CA ARG A 49 13.93 -9.17 4.99
C ARG A 49 15.32 -8.83 4.46
N GLY A 50 16.05 -7.91 5.10
CA GLY A 50 17.41 -7.53 4.67
C GLY A 50 17.49 -6.96 3.25
N MET A 51 16.46 -6.23 2.81
CA MET A 51 16.36 -5.70 1.44
C MET A 51 17.52 -4.78 1.06
N GLU A 52 18.05 -4.01 2.02
CA GLU A 52 19.22 -3.16 1.86
C GLU A 52 20.50 -3.98 1.63
N LYS A 53 20.65 -5.12 2.31
CA LYS A 53 21.81 -6.00 2.10
C LYS A 53 21.77 -6.72 0.76
N ILE A 54 20.58 -7.02 0.28
CA ILE A 54 20.36 -7.63 -1.05
C ILE A 54 20.69 -6.61 -2.15
N SER A 55 20.39 -5.33 -1.97
CA SER A 55 20.65 -4.30 -2.98
C SER A 55 22.15 -4.12 -3.25
N GLU A 56 23.00 -4.25 -2.24
CA GLU A 56 24.46 -4.20 -2.39
C GLU A 56 25.03 -5.27 -3.34
N ASN A 57 24.37 -6.43 -3.43
CA ASN A 57 24.86 -7.59 -4.21
C ASN A 57 24.12 -7.78 -5.56
N ARG A 58 23.32 -6.80 -5.98
CA ARG A 58 22.49 -6.89 -7.19
C ARG A 58 22.60 -5.62 -8.02
N THR A 59 22.49 -5.77 -9.33
CA THR A 59 22.36 -4.60 -10.20
C THR A 59 20.98 -3.97 -10.02
N ILE A 60 20.83 -2.68 -10.38
CA ILE A 60 19.56 -1.95 -10.23
C ILE A 60 18.40 -2.69 -10.93
N ILE A 61 18.64 -3.22 -12.13
CA ILE A 61 17.64 -3.95 -12.91
C ILE A 61 17.24 -5.26 -12.21
N GLN A 62 18.19 -5.97 -11.61
CA GLN A 62 17.93 -7.19 -10.84
C GLN A 62 17.26 -6.91 -9.50
N TYR A 63 17.48 -5.73 -8.93
CA TYR A 63 16.91 -5.33 -7.66
C TYR A 63 15.47 -4.83 -7.78
N LEU A 64 15.08 -4.31 -8.95
CA LEU A 64 13.74 -3.75 -9.19
C LEU A 64 12.57 -4.68 -8.78
N PRO A 65 12.58 -6.00 -9.03
CA PRO A 65 11.53 -6.91 -8.55
C PRO A 65 11.48 -7.11 -7.04
N TYR A 66 12.52 -6.74 -6.29
CA TYR A 66 12.52 -6.74 -4.83
C TYR A 66 11.85 -5.48 -4.27
N VAL A 67 12.01 -4.36 -4.98
CA VAL A 67 11.50 -3.05 -4.58
C VAL A 67 9.98 -3.01 -4.62
N THR A 68 9.37 -3.69 -5.59
CA THR A 68 7.91 -3.89 -5.67
C THR A 68 7.31 -4.57 -4.44
N ARG A 69 8.15 -5.16 -3.58
CA ARG A 69 7.74 -5.86 -2.36
C ARG A 69 7.95 -5.02 -1.11
N TRP A 70 8.53 -3.82 -1.22
CA TRP A 70 8.68 -2.89 -0.10
C TRP A 70 7.32 -2.44 0.40
N ASP A 71 6.53 -1.89 -0.53
CA ASP A 71 5.12 -1.57 -0.34
C ASP A 71 4.31 -2.40 -1.35
N TYR A 72 3.61 -3.42 -0.84
CA TYR A 72 2.78 -4.31 -1.66
C TYR A 72 1.42 -3.69 -2.04
N LEU A 73 1.06 -2.54 -1.45
CA LEU A 73 -0.15 -1.79 -1.78
C LEU A 73 0.12 -0.90 -3.00
N ALA A 74 1.20 -0.12 -2.93
CA ALA A 74 1.57 0.89 -3.91
C ALA A 74 2.85 0.50 -4.69
N THR A 75 2.85 -0.70 -5.26
CA THR A 75 4.04 -1.28 -5.93
C THR A 75 4.65 -0.38 -7.02
N MET A 76 3.83 0.34 -7.78
CA MET A 76 4.31 1.22 -8.87
C MET A 76 5.08 2.44 -8.34
N PHE A 77 4.76 2.94 -7.13
CA PHE A 77 5.49 4.06 -6.53
C PHE A 77 6.90 3.66 -6.16
N THR A 78 7.06 2.47 -5.56
CA THR A 78 8.38 1.97 -5.18
C THR A 78 9.23 1.70 -6.42
N GLU A 79 8.67 1.13 -7.49
CA GLU A 79 9.34 1.01 -8.79
C GLU A 79 9.80 2.38 -9.32
N ALA A 80 8.89 3.37 -9.33
CA ALA A 80 9.17 4.70 -9.84
C ALA A 80 10.31 5.37 -9.08
N ILE A 81 10.38 5.22 -7.75
CA ILE A 81 11.47 5.78 -6.95
C ILE A 81 12.81 5.17 -7.38
N THR A 82 12.88 3.84 -7.53
CA THR A 82 14.12 3.18 -7.95
C THR A 82 14.55 3.44 -9.37
N VAL A 83 13.62 3.78 -10.26
CA VAL A 83 13.92 4.09 -11.66
C VAL A 83 14.24 5.58 -11.84
N ASN A 84 13.51 6.47 -11.18
CA ASN A 84 13.71 7.92 -11.28
C ASN A 84 15.04 8.37 -10.65
N ALA A 85 15.52 7.69 -9.60
CA ALA A 85 16.79 8.01 -8.95
C ALA A 85 18.01 7.93 -9.91
N PRO A 86 18.27 6.81 -10.60
CA PRO A 86 19.35 6.72 -11.59
C PRO A 86 19.09 7.58 -12.84
N GLU A 87 17.83 7.73 -13.27
CA GLU A 87 17.50 8.63 -14.38
C GLU A 87 17.90 10.09 -14.07
N ARG A 88 17.68 10.54 -12.83
CA ARG A 88 18.09 11.87 -12.38
C ARG A 88 19.61 11.99 -12.20
N LEU A 89 20.28 10.92 -11.74
CA LEU A 89 21.74 10.89 -11.59
C LEU A 89 22.44 11.06 -12.96
N GLU A 90 21.99 10.32 -13.96
CA GLU A 90 22.58 10.28 -15.31
C GLU A 90 21.91 11.27 -16.28
N SER A 91 20.98 12.11 -15.80
CA SER A 91 20.20 13.06 -16.61
C SER A 91 19.53 12.45 -17.86
N VAL A 92 19.03 11.21 -17.72
CA VAL A 92 18.36 10.48 -18.80
C VAL A 92 16.99 11.10 -19.07
N GLN A 93 16.74 11.49 -20.32
CA GLN A 93 15.44 12.01 -20.73
C GLN A 93 14.45 10.86 -21.02
N VAL A 94 13.34 10.85 -20.28
CA VAL A 94 12.25 9.89 -20.50
C VAL A 94 11.33 10.39 -21.62
N PRO A 95 10.94 9.54 -22.59
CA PRO A 95 9.99 9.92 -23.63
C PRO A 95 8.67 10.44 -23.05
N LYS A 96 8.07 11.48 -23.65
CA LYS A 96 6.82 12.11 -23.16
C LYS A 96 5.69 11.09 -22.96
N ARG A 97 5.51 10.15 -23.91
CA ARG A 97 4.50 9.09 -23.81
C ARG A 97 4.71 8.21 -22.58
N ALA A 98 5.95 7.78 -22.34
CA ALA A 98 6.29 6.96 -21.17
C ALA A 98 6.06 7.72 -19.85
N SER A 99 6.34 9.03 -19.82
CA SER A 99 6.05 9.87 -18.66
C SER A 99 4.54 9.91 -18.34
N TYR A 100 3.68 10.08 -19.34
CA TYR A 100 2.23 10.06 -19.13
C TYR A 100 1.73 8.69 -18.66
N ILE A 101 2.21 7.60 -19.25
CA ILE A 101 1.86 6.25 -18.81
C ILE A 101 2.25 6.03 -17.35
N ARG A 102 3.47 6.45 -16.95
CA ARG A 102 3.92 6.36 -15.55
C ARG A 102 2.98 7.11 -14.61
N VAL A 103 2.60 8.34 -14.94
CA VAL A 103 1.67 9.14 -14.10
C VAL A 103 0.32 8.43 -13.96
N ILE A 104 -0.25 7.95 -15.06
CA ILE A 104 -1.54 7.24 -15.02
C ILE A 104 -1.44 5.99 -14.13
N MET A 105 -0.40 5.17 -14.31
CA MET A 105 -0.17 3.96 -13.51
C MET A 105 0.05 4.26 -12.02
N LEU A 106 0.76 5.36 -11.72
CA LEU A 106 0.97 5.82 -10.34
C LEU A 106 -0.35 6.25 -9.69
N GLU A 107 -1.19 7.01 -10.40
CA GLU A 107 -2.48 7.45 -9.84
C GLU A 107 -3.47 6.28 -9.68
N LEU A 108 -3.50 5.31 -10.60
CA LEU A 108 -4.24 4.07 -10.41
C LEU A 108 -3.74 3.29 -9.18
N SER A 109 -2.42 3.20 -9.01
CA SER A 109 -1.82 2.55 -7.83
C SER A 109 -2.14 3.31 -6.54
N ARG A 110 -2.25 4.64 -6.59
CA ARG A 110 -2.66 5.48 -5.46
C ARG A 110 -4.09 5.13 -5.06
N ILE A 111 -5.02 5.10 -6.01
CA ILE A 111 -6.42 4.75 -5.75
C ILE A 111 -6.51 3.35 -5.15
N ALA A 112 -5.86 2.35 -5.75
CA ALA A 112 -5.84 0.98 -5.24
C ALA A 112 -5.30 0.88 -3.79
N SER A 113 -4.26 1.66 -3.47
CA SER A 113 -3.70 1.73 -2.13
C SER A 113 -4.65 2.35 -1.12
N HIS A 114 -5.38 3.43 -1.49
CA HIS A 114 -6.33 4.08 -0.60
C HIS A 114 -7.59 3.24 -0.38
N LEU A 115 -8.03 2.51 -1.40
CA LEU A 115 -9.11 1.52 -1.28
C LEU A 115 -8.73 0.44 -0.26
N LEU A 116 -7.54 -0.16 -0.39
CA LEU A 116 -7.12 -1.17 0.60
C LEU A 116 -6.79 -0.56 1.97
N TRP A 117 -6.54 0.73 2.10
CA TRP A 117 -6.49 1.36 3.42
C TRP A 117 -7.89 1.48 4.03
N LEU A 118 -8.85 2.01 3.27
CA LEU A 118 -10.20 2.30 3.75
C LEU A 118 -10.98 1.03 4.15
N GLY A 119 -10.97 0.00 3.29
CA GLY A 119 -11.81 -1.18 3.49
C GLY A 119 -11.51 -1.92 4.81
N PRO A 120 -10.27 -2.39 5.03
CA PRO A 120 -9.89 -3.06 6.26
C PRO A 120 -9.96 -2.15 7.49
N PHE A 121 -9.66 -0.84 7.35
CA PHE A 121 -9.84 0.12 8.43
C PHE A 121 -11.31 0.18 8.90
N MET A 122 -12.26 0.20 7.98
CA MET A 122 -13.68 0.13 8.32
C MET A 122 -14.04 -1.21 8.97
N ALA A 123 -13.46 -2.32 8.50
CA ALA A 123 -13.70 -3.64 9.08
C ALA A 123 -13.20 -3.73 10.53
N ASP A 124 -12.09 -3.07 10.88
CA ASP A 124 -11.57 -2.98 12.25
C ASP A 124 -12.52 -2.22 13.18
N ILE A 125 -13.23 -1.21 12.67
CA ILE A 125 -14.26 -0.47 13.40
C ILE A 125 -15.63 -1.20 13.30
N SER A 126 -15.61 -2.50 12.96
CA SER A 126 -16.78 -3.38 12.88
C SER A 126 -17.73 -3.13 11.69
N ALA A 127 -17.38 -2.26 10.74
CA ALA A 127 -18.15 -2.05 9.51
C ALA A 127 -17.65 -2.99 8.39
N GLN A 128 -18.16 -4.22 8.35
CA GLN A 128 -17.67 -5.26 7.44
C GLN A 128 -18.21 -5.17 6.00
N THR A 129 -19.42 -4.64 5.79
CA THR A 129 -20.05 -4.65 4.46
C THR A 129 -19.28 -3.80 3.42
N PRO A 130 -18.85 -2.56 3.72
CA PRO A 130 -18.11 -1.73 2.77
C PRO A 130 -16.79 -2.35 2.28
N PHE A 131 -16.18 -3.22 3.09
CA PHE A 131 -14.94 -3.91 2.72
C PHE A 131 -15.08 -4.73 1.43
N PHE A 132 -16.21 -5.41 1.24
CA PHE A 132 -16.43 -6.22 0.04
C PHE A 132 -16.66 -5.38 -1.21
N TYR A 133 -17.33 -4.23 -1.08
CA TYR A 133 -17.51 -3.30 -2.18
C TYR A 133 -16.15 -2.76 -2.61
N ILE A 134 -15.38 -2.20 -1.67
CA ILE A 134 -14.05 -1.64 -1.93
C ILE A 134 -13.09 -2.63 -2.60
N LEU A 135 -13.13 -3.92 -2.22
CA LEU A 135 -12.33 -4.95 -2.89
C LEU A 135 -12.77 -5.17 -4.35
N LYS A 136 -14.06 -5.10 -4.65
CA LYS A 136 -14.58 -5.18 -6.02
C LYS A 136 -14.04 -4.03 -6.89
N GLU A 137 -14.02 -2.79 -6.41
CA GLU A 137 -13.45 -1.69 -7.23
C GLU A 137 -11.94 -1.84 -7.42
N ARG A 138 -11.25 -2.36 -6.40
CA ARG A 138 -9.82 -2.66 -6.49
C ARG A 138 -9.52 -3.74 -7.54
N GLU A 139 -10.38 -4.74 -7.69
CA GLU A 139 -10.22 -5.77 -8.72
C GLU A 139 -10.27 -5.19 -10.14
N PHE A 140 -11.11 -4.19 -10.42
CA PHE A 140 -11.11 -3.52 -11.73
C PHE A 140 -9.76 -2.85 -12.05
N ILE A 141 -9.11 -2.26 -11.05
CA ILE A 141 -7.77 -1.68 -11.21
C ILE A 141 -6.75 -2.80 -11.48
N TYR A 142 -6.87 -3.95 -10.84
CA TYR A 142 -6.00 -5.09 -11.08
C TYR A 142 -6.14 -5.68 -12.46
N ASP A 143 -7.35 -5.72 -13.02
CA ASP A 143 -7.55 -6.15 -14.40
C ASP A 143 -6.89 -5.17 -15.40
N LEU A 144 -6.89 -3.86 -15.09
CA LEU A 144 -6.14 -2.86 -15.87
C LEU A 144 -4.63 -3.07 -15.78
N PHE A 145 -4.10 -3.38 -14.59
CA PHE A 145 -2.67 -3.69 -14.41
C PHE A 145 -2.27 -5.00 -15.09
N GLU A 146 -3.09 -6.03 -14.98
CA GLU A 146 -2.86 -7.32 -15.64
C GLU A 146 -2.85 -7.14 -17.15
N ALA A 147 -3.79 -6.37 -17.72
CA ALA A 147 -3.80 -6.07 -19.14
C ALA A 147 -2.53 -5.35 -19.61
N ALA A 148 -1.99 -4.41 -18.82
CA ALA A 148 -0.81 -3.64 -19.21
C ALA A 148 0.52 -4.35 -18.96
N THR A 149 0.61 -5.16 -17.90
CA THR A 149 1.88 -5.69 -17.38
C THR A 149 1.97 -7.22 -17.40
N GLY A 150 0.84 -7.89 -17.58
CA GLY A 150 0.71 -9.36 -17.46
C GLY A 150 0.72 -9.88 -16.02
N MET A 151 0.76 -8.99 -15.02
CA MET A 151 0.78 -9.36 -13.60
C MET A 151 -0.27 -8.57 -12.82
N ARG A 152 -0.87 -9.21 -11.79
CA ARG A 152 -1.85 -8.58 -10.89
C ARG A 152 -1.22 -7.74 -9.78
N MET A 153 -0.03 -8.15 -9.34
CA MET A 153 0.77 -7.48 -8.32
C MET A 153 2.26 -7.66 -8.68
N MET A 154 3.13 -6.82 -8.11
CA MET A 154 4.58 -6.88 -8.35
C MET A 154 4.94 -6.78 -9.84
N HIS A 155 4.44 -5.72 -10.47
CA HIS A 155 4.35 -5.56 -11.93
C HIS A 155 5.68 -5.45 -12.67
N ASN A 156 6.75 -5.02 -12.01
CA ASN A 156 8.07 -4.84 -12.60
C ASN A 156 8.00 -4.18 -14.00
N TYR A 157 7.19 -3.11 -14.10
CA TYR A 157 6.77 -2.52 -15.36
C TYR A 157 7.58 -1.29 -15.74
N PHE A 158 8.01 -0.51 -14.74
CA PHE A 158 8.87 0.64 -15.01
C PHE A 158 10.30 0.19 -15.31
N ARG A 159 10.97 0.91 -16.22
CA ARG A 159 12.36 0.66 -16.61
C ARG A 159 13.10 1.97 -16.70
N ILE A 160 14.41 1.95 -16.45
CA ILE A 160 15.27 3.12 -16.68
C ILE A 160 15.11 3.54 -18.15
N GLY A 161 14.70 4.78 -18.37
CA GLY A 161 14.39 5.36 -19.68
C GLY A 161 12.90 5.30 -20.09
N GLY A 162 12.01 4.67 -19.31
CA GLY A 162 10.57 4.66 -19.61
C GLY A 162 9.77 3.51 -18.99
N VAL A 163 9.05 2.78 -19.83
CA VAL A 163 8.19 1.65 -19.46
C VAL A 163 8.60 0.40 -20.24
N ALA A 164 8.37 -0.79 -19.70
CA ALA A 164 8.80 -2.05 -20.33
C ALA A 164 8.06 -2.35 -21.65
N ALA A 165 6.76 -2.05 -21.70
CA ALA A 165 5.91 -2.24 -22.87
C ALA A 165 4.88 -1.10 -22.95
N ASP A 166 4.40 -0.79 -24.16
CA ASP A 166 3.29 0.17 -24.33
C ASP A 166 1.95 -0.46 -23.92
N LEU A 167 0.95 0.38 -23.68
CA LEU A 167 -0.40 -0.06 -23.32
C LEU A 167 -1.06 -0.84 -24.48
N PRO A 168 -1.84 -1.90 -24.19
CA PRO A 168 -2.53 -2.63 -25.23
C PRO A 168 -3.66 -1.79 -25.85
N TYR A 169 -4.14 -2.23 -27.01
CA TYR A 169 -5.29 -1.63 -27.68
C TYR A 169 -6.54 -1.67 -26.76
N ASP A 170 -7.39 -0.65 -26.83
CA ASP A 170 -8.57 -0.42 -25.96
C ASP A 170 -8.30 -0.24 -24.45
N TRP A 171 -7.05 -0.18 -23.99
CA TRP A 171 -6.75 -0.01 -22.56
C TRP A 171 -7.23 1.33 -22.02
N ILE A 172 -7.06 2.39 -22.81
CA ILE A 172 -7.40 3.76 -22.42
C ILE A 172 -8.91 3.90 -22.23
N ASP A 173 -9.71 3.33 -23.13
CA ASP A 173 -11.17 3.40 -23.05
C ASP A 173 -11.69 2.68 -21.81
N LYS A 174 -11.14 1.49 -21.51
CA LYS A 174 -11.43 0.77 -20.26
C LYS A 174 -11.06 1.56 -19.01
N CYS A 175 -9.93 2.28 -19.04
CA CYS A 175 -9.53 3.15 -17.94
C CYS A 175 -10.52 4.31 -17.76
N PHE A 176 -11.03 4.89 -18.84
CA PHE A 176 -12.06 5.93 -18.77
C PHE A 176 -13.39 5.39 -18.22
N ASP A 177 -13.81 4.20 -18.66
CA ASP A 177 -15.01 3.54 -18.15
C ASP A 177 -14.90 3.28 -16.64
N PHE A 178 -13.73 2.82 -16.18
CA PHE A 178 -13.44 2.68 -14.75
C PHE A 178 -13.56 4.01 -14.01
N CYS A 179 -12.94 5.10 -14.52
CA CYS A 179 -13.04 6.41 -13.88
C CYS A 179 -14.50 6.89 -13.77
N ASN A 180 -15.30 6.72 -14.82
CA ASN A 180 -16.72 7.10 -14.82
C ASN A 180 -17.56 6.28 -13.83
N TYR A 181 -17.23 5.00 -13.68
CA TYR A 181 -17.83 4.12 -12.69
C TYR A 181 -17.42 4.51 -11.27
N PHE A 182 -16.12 4.60 -11.02
CA PHE A 182 -15.53 4.84 -9.70
C PHE A 182 -15.98 6.17 -9.08
N LEU A 183 -16.14 7.22 -9.88
CA LEU A 183 -16.63 8.51 -9.37
C LEU A 183 -18.03 8.42 -8.74
N LYS A 184 -18.90 7.54 -9.23
CA LYS A 184 -20.23 7.33 -8.64
C LYS A 184 -20.12 6.58 -7.32
N GLU A 185 -19.30 5.54 -7.27
CA GLU A 185 -19.04 4.73 -6.08
C GLU A 185 -18.42 5.57 -4.95
N VAL A 186 -17.51 6.50 -5.27
CA VAL A 186 -16.93 7.42 -4.27
C VAL A 186 -18.02 8.26 -3.59
N VAL A 187 -19.01 8.73 -4.33
CA VAL A 187 -20.14 9.49 -3.75
C VAL A 187 -21.01 8.60 -2.86
N GLU A 188 -21.16 7.32 -3.21
CA GLU A 188 -21.87 6.35 -2.37
C GLU A 188 -21.10 6.06 -1.08
N TYR A 189 -19.78 5.84 -1.16
CA TYR A 189 -18.93 5.65 0.02
C TYR A 189 -18.94 6.86 0.94
N GLN A 190 -18.92 8.06 0.38
CA GLN A 190 -19.03 9.27 1.19
C GLN A 190 -20.35 9.31 1.96
N LYS A 191 -21.49 8.95 1.33
CA LYS A 191 -22.79 8.91 2.01
C LYS A 191 -22.91 7.82 3.07
N LEU A 192 -22.20 6.71 2.90
CA LEU A 192 -22.25 5.58 3.83
C LEU A 192 -21.35 5.79 5.05
N LEU A 193 -20.21 6.46 4.86
CA LEU A 193 -19.13 6.51 5.86
C LEU A 193 -18.99 7.88 6.54
N THR A 194 -19.47 8.96 5.91
CA THR A 194 -19.35 10.34 6.40
C THR A 194 -20.72 10.99 6.52
#